data_AF-A0A0Q0PRW6-F1
#
_entry.id   AF-A0A0Q0PRW6-F1
#
_cell.length_a   1.000
_cell.length_b   1.000
_cell.length_c   1.000
_cell.angle_alpha   90.00
_cell.angle_beta   90.00
_cell.angle_gamma   90.00
#
_symmetry.space_group_name_H-M   'P 1'
#
loop_
_entity.id
_entity.type
_entity.pdbx_description
1 polymer ?
#
loop_
_entity_poly.entity_id
_entity_poly.type
_entity_poly.pdbx_seq_one_letter_code
_entity_poly.pdbx_strand_id
1 'polypeptide(L)'
;MRLESIHQEVISFERFVWRCLRYALIALLVLLVGLLPGVIGFMLLAELAAAQAWLNALSMVSGLELPYPVADFHQSAALHLFLAFYSLFIETVFFVSLATLFAPAIHRVFHRMHCAEEAQ
;
A
#
# COMPACT_ATOMS: atom_id res chain seq x y z
N MET A 1 -14.58 42.79 -11.89
CA MET A 1 -13.50 41.96 -11.30
C MET A 1 -13.73 41.90 -9.79
N ARG A 2 -14.33 40.81 -9.31
CA ARG A 2 -14.55 40.59 -7.88
C ARG A 2 -13.22 40.13 -7.28
N LEU A 3 -12.67 40.91 -6.37
CA LEU A 3 -11.50 40.54 -5.59
C LEU A 3 -11.94 39.38 -4.67
N GLU A 4 -11.51 38.16 -4.97
CA GLU A 4 -11.64 37.05 -4.03
C GLU A 4 -10.82 37.40 -2.78
N SER A 5 -11.49 37.41 -1.63
CA SER A 5 -10.89 37.82 -0.37
C SER A 5 -9.80 36.83 0.05
N ILE A 6 -8.71 37.37 0.58
CA ILE A 6 -7.51 36.69 1.13
C ILE A 6 -7.87 35.98 2.47
N HIS A 7 -9.06 35.40 2.56
CA HIS A 7 -9.61 34.64 3.69
C HIS A 7 -10.34 33.41 3.14
N GLN A 8 -9.70 32.64 2.25
CA GLN A 8 -10.08 31.24 2.11
C GLN A 8 -9.58 30.53 3.37
N GLU A 9 -10.51 30.34 4.31
CA GLU A 9 -10.32 29.53 5.51
C GLU A 9 -9.52 28.29 5.15
N VAL A 10 -8.43 28.08 5.90
CA VAL A 10 -7.66 26.84 5.93
C VAL A 10 -8.65 25.69 5.82
N ILE A 11 -8.66 24.99 4.67
CA ILE A 11 -9.65 23.98 4.29
C ILE A 11 -10.17 23.26 5.54
N SER A 12 -11.46 23.43 5.84
CA SER A 12 -12.14 22.85 7.02
C SER A 12 -11.63 21.43 7.29
N PHE A 13 -11.20 21.14 8.52
CA PHE A 13 -10.57 19.88 8.92
C PHE A 13 -11.32 18.64 8.38
N GLU A 14 -12.65 18.70 8.33
CA GLU A 14 -13.53 17.68 7.74
C GLU A 14 -13.23 17.33 6.27
N ARG A 15 -13.00 18.33 5.41
CA ARG A 15 -12.66 18.11 3.99
C ARG A 15 -11.28 17.51 3.82
N PHE A 16 -10.34 17.86 4.70
CA PHE A 16 -9.03 17.24 4.73
C PHE A 16 -9.11 15.77 5.19
N VAL A 17 -9.90 15.47 6.22
CA VAL A 17 -10.14 14.08 6.68
C VAL A 17 -10.79 13.24 5.57
N TRP A 18 -11.81 13.77 4.89
CA TRP A 18 -12.44 13.08 3.76
C TRP A 18 -11.46 12.78 2.62
N ARG A 19 -10.55 13.72 2.32
CA ARG A 19 -9.49 13.51 1.33
C ARG A 19 -8.54 12.40 1.80
N CYS A 20 -8.07 12.43 3.05
CA CYS A 20 -7.23 11.37 3.60
C CYS A 20 -7.92 10.00 3.57
N LEU A 21 -9.21 9.92 3.93
CA LEU A 21 -9.97 8.68 3.90
C LEU A 21 -10.09 8.12 2.48
N ARG A 22 -10.32 8.98 1.48
CA ARG A 22 -10.37 8.56 0.07
C ARG A 22 -9.02 7.98 -0.39
N TYR A 23 -7.90 8.63 -0.06
CA TYR A 23 -6.57 8.09 -0.39
C TYR A 23 -6.26 6.81 0.38
N ALA A 24 -6.71 6.68 1.64
CA ALA A 24 -6.59 5.45 2.41
C ALA A 24 -7.37 4.29 1.78
N LEU A 25 -8.60 4.54 1.30
CA LEU A 25 -9.39 3.54 0.58
C LEU A 25 -8.73 3.12 -0.74
N ILE A 26 -8.15 4.07 -1.48
CA ILE A 26 -7.41 3.78 -2.72
C ILE A 26 -6.18 2.91 -2.41
N ALA A 27 -5.39 3.29 -1.39
CA ALA A 27 -4.22 2.52 -0.96
C ALA A 27 -4.59 1.09 -0.52
N LEU A 28 -5.70 0.95 0.23
CA LEU A 28 -6.22 -0.35 0.63
C LEU A 28 -6.60 -1.21 -0.58
N LEU A 29 -7.28 -0.63 -1.57
CA LEU A 29 -7.69 -1.35 -2.78
C LEU A 29 -6.47 -1.80 -3.59
N VAL A 30 -5.44 -0.95 -3.71
CA VAL A 30 -4.17 -1.30 -4.36
C VAL A 30 -3.49 -2.48 -3.66
N LEU A 31 -3.41 -2.46 -2.32
CA LEU A 31 -2.90 -3.59 -1.53
C LEU A 31 -3.69 -4.88 -1.76
N LEU A 32 -5.03 -4.81 -1.70
CA LEU A 32 -5.89 -5.99 -1.86
C LEU A 32 -5.74 -6.61 -3.24
N VAL A 33 -5.66 -5.79 -4.29
CA VAL A 33 -5.40 -6.27 -5.66
C VAL A 33 -4.00 -6.89 -5.78
N GLY A 34 -3.00 -6.28 -5.13
CA GLY A 34 -1.63 -6.81 -5.09
C GLY A 34 -1.49 -8.13 -4.35
N LEU A 35 -2.39 -8.43 -3.38
CA LEU A 35 -2.40 -9.69 -2.64
C LEU A 35 -2.94 -10.87 -3.48
N LEU A 36 -3.81 -10.61 -4.46
CA LEU A 36 -4.47 -11.66 -5.24
C LEU A 36 -3.47 -12.62 -5.95
N PRO A 37 -2.42 -12.14 -6.64
CA PRO A 37 -1.40 -13.02 -7.20
C PRO A 37 -0.72 -13.92 -6.15
N GLY A 38 -0.51 -13.40 -4.94
CA GLY A 38 0.07 -14.14 -3.82
C GLY A 38 -0.82 -15.29 -3.40
N VAL A 39 -2.09 -14.99 -3.13
CA VAL A 39 -3.10 -15.96 -2.73
C VAL A 39 -3.23 -17.07 -3.79
N ILE A 40 -3.33 -16.69 -5.06
CA ILE A 40 -3.44 -17.64 -6.17
C ILE A 40 -2.17 -18.51 -6.25
N GLY A 41 -0.98 -17.92 -6.16
CA GLY A 41 0.27 -18.68 -6.21
C GLY A 41 0.44 -19.64 -5.03
N PHE A 42 0.05 -19.23 -3.81
CA PHE A 42 0.04 -20.12 -2.64
C PHE A 42 -0.97 -21.26 -2.76
N MET A 43 -2.14 -21.01 -3.34
CA MET A 43 -3.13 -22.08 -3.58
C MET A 43 -2.68 -23.07 -4.66
N LEU A 44 -2.00 -22.59 -5.72
CA LEU A 44 -1.60 -23.42 -6.85
C LEU A 44 -0.26 -24.14 -6.68
N LEU A 45 0.73 -23.47 -6.06
CA LEU A 45 2.10 -23.98 -5.96
C LEU A 45 2.41 -24.63 -4.61
N ALA A 46 1.67 -24.27 -3.57
CA ALA A 46 1.86 -24.81 -2.22
C ALA A 46 0.61 -25.54 -1.69
N GLU A 47 -0.40 -25.73 -2.55
CA GLU A 47 -1.64 -26.46 -2.26
C GLU A 47 -2.36 -26.01 -0.98
N LEU A 48 -2.21 -24.74 -0.61
CA LEU A 48 -2.80 -24.18 0.59
C LEU A 48 -4.30 -23.90 0.39
N ALA A 49 -5.08 -24.10 1.45
CA ALA A 49 -6.46 -23.62 1.47
C ALA A 49 -6.50 -22.08 1.39
N ALA A 50 -7.56 -21.51 0.81
CA ALA A 50 -7.64 -20.06 0.57
C ALA A 50 -7.34 -19.21 1.82
N ALA A 51 -7.86 -19.58 2.99
CA ALA A 51 -7.60 -18.86 4.24
C ALA A 51 -6.12 -18.88 4.64
N GLN A 52 -5.43 -20.00 4.43
CA GLN A 52 -4.00 -20.14 4.72
C GLN A 52 -3.16 -19.35 3.70
N ALA A 53 -3.56 -19.39 2.42
CA ALA A 53 -2.93 -18.62 1.37
C ALA A 53 -3.03 -17.10 1.61
N TRP A 54 -4.18 -16.62 2.08
CA TRP A 54 -4.35 -15.22 2.49
C TRP A 54 -3.43 -14.84 3.65
N LEU A 55 -3.36 -15.67 4.68
CA LEU A 55 -2.49 -15.41 5.83
C LEU A 55 -1.02 -15.36 5.42
N ASN A 56 -0.55 -16.30 4.60
CA ASN A 56 0.82 -16.31 4.10
C ASN A 56 1.12 -15.10 3.19
N ALA A 57 0.21 -14.75 2.28
CA ALA A 57 0.36 -13.56 1.42
C ALA A 57 0.42 -12.25 2.24
N LEU A 58 -0.38 -12.14 3.30
CA LEU A 58 -0.34 -11.00 4.23
C LEU A 58 0.97 -10.95 5.03
N SER A 59 1.47 -12.09 5.49
CA SER A 59 2.76 -12.13 6.21
C SER A 59 3.90 -11.58 5.36
N MET A 60 3.91 -11.86 4.05
CA MET A 60 4.92 -11.33 3.14
C MET A 60 4.89 -9.81 3.02
N VAL A 61 3.72 -9.16 3.14
CA VAL A 61 3.63 -7.69 3.19
C VAL A 61 4.37 -7.14 4.42
N SER A 62 4.24 -7.81 5.56
CA SER A 62 4.83 -7.39 6.83
C SER A 62 6.29 -7.79 7.02
N GLY A 63 6.83 -8.65 6.15
CA GLY A 63 8.14 -9.28 6.33
C GLY A 63 8.21 -10.25 7.52
N LEU A 64 7.05 -10.64 8.08
CA LEU A 64 6.97 -11.65 9.12
C LEU A 64 7.12 -13.06 8.54
N GLU A 65 7.50 -14.00 9.39
CA GLU A 65 7.59 -15.41 9.02
C GLU A 65 6.24 -15.95 8.54
N LEU A 66 6.29 -16.96 7.65
CA LEU A 66 5.11 -17.61 7.09
C LEU A 66 4.42 -18.46 8.17
N PRO A 67 3.19 -18.13 8.60
CA PRO A 67 2.51 -18.82 9.69
C PRO A 67 2.06 -20.22 9.32
N TYR A 68 1.82 -20.50 8.03
CA TYR A 68 1.49 -21.82 7.54
C TYR A 68 2.64 -22.42 6.73
N PRO A 69 3.04 -23.66 7.04
CA PRO A 69 4.10 -24.33 6.32
C PRO A 69 3.68 -24.55 4.87
N VAL A 70 4.55 -24.14 3.95
CA VAL A 70 4.44 -24.46 2.54
C VAL A 70 5.05 -25.85 2.34
N ALA A 71 4.22 -26.83 2.00
CA ALA A 71 4.67 -28.17 1.67
C ALA A 71 5.70 -28.09 0.52
N ASP A 72 6.68 -29.00 0.52
CA ASP A 72 7.70 -29.10 -0.52
C ASP A 72 8.59 -27.86 -0.74
N PHE A 73 8.74 -27.00 0.28
CA PHE A 73 9.66 -25.86 0.25
C PHE A 73 11.04 -26.26 -0.28
N HIS A 74 11.61 -27.38 0.16
CA HIS A 74 12.93 -27.83 -0.28
C HIS A 74 12.98 -28.50 -1.67
N GLN A 75 11.85 -28.84 -2.29
CA GLN A 75 11.82 -29.65 -3.51
C GLN A 75 11.30 -28.92 -4.75
N SER A 76 10.60 -27.78 -4.60
CA SER A 76 9.99 -27.07 -5.73
C SER A 76 10.75 -25.79 -6.12
N ALA A 77 11.51 -25.86 -7.21
CA ALA A 77 12.18 -24.68 -7.79
C ALA A 77 11.19 -23.59 -8.24
N ALA A 78 9.99 -24.00 -8.70
CA ALA A 78 8.95 -23.07 -9.10
C ALA A 78 8.40 -22.26 -7.91
N LEU A 79 8.22 -22.91 -6.76
CA LEU A 79 7.76 -22.24 -5.54
C LEU A 79 8.79 -21.23 -5.02
N HIS A 80 10.09 -21.57 -5.06
CA HIS A 80 11.16 -20.65 -4.68
C HIS A 80 11.20 -19.40 -5.56
N LEU A 81 11.12 -19.57 -6.88
CA LEU A 81 11.10 -18.43 -7.81
C LEU A 81 9.84 -17.59 -7.59
N PHE A 82 8.68 -18.22 -7.44
CA PHE A 82 7.44 -17.52 -7.12
C PHE A 82 7.58 -16.67 -5.85
N LEU A 83 8.07 -17.26 -4.75
CA LEU A 83 8.27 -16.53 -3.49
C LEU A 83 9.23 -15.35 -3.67
N ALA A 84 10.36 -15.54 -4.35
CA ALA A 84 11.34 -14.48 -4.58
C ALA A 84 10.75 -13.30 -5.37
N PHE A 85 10.06 -13.58 -6.49
CA PHE A 85 9.44 -12.54 -7.31
C PHE A 85 8.24 -11.90 -6.63
N TYR A 86 7.41 -12.70 -5.95
CA TYR A 86 6.22 -12.21 -5.28
C TYR A 86 6.58 -11.36 -4.05
N SER A 87 7.61 -11.72 -3.26
CA SER A 87 8.13 -10.85 -2.19
C SER A 87 8.48 -9.46 -2.71
N LEU A 88 9.28 -9.39 -3.77
CA LEU A 88 9.68 -8.12 -4.36
C LEU A 88 8.47 -7.31 -4.87
N PHE A 89 7.53 -8.00 -5.51
CA PHE A 89 6.31 -7.38 -6.03
C PHE A 89 5.43 -6.82 -4.90
N ILE A 90 5.11 -7.62 -3.89
CA ILE A 90 4.18 -7.21 -2.83
C ILE A 90 4.77 -6.11 -1.95
N GLU A 91 6.08 -6.14 -1.68
CA GLU A 91 6.77 -5.06 -0.98
C GLU A 91 6.73 -3.76 -1.79
N THR A 92 6.93 -3.83 -3.11
CA THR A 92 6.80 -2.66 -3.99
C THR A 92 5.38 -2.10 -3.95
N VAL A 93 4.35 -2.96 -4.04
CA VAL A 93 2.95 -2.56 -3.92
C VAL A 93 2.66 -1.94 -2.56
N PHE A 94 3.26 -2.46 -1.49
CA PHE A 94 3.16 -1.90 -0.14
C PHE A 94 3.73 -0.47 -0.08
N PHE A 95 4.93 -0.24 -0.61
CA PHE A 95 5.51 1.10 -0.66
C PHE A 95 4.71 2.08 -1.53
N VAL A 96 4.19 1.63 -2.67
CA VAL A 96 3.29 2.44 -3.51
C VAL A 96 2.02 2.82 -2.75
N SER A 97 1.47 1.88 -1.99
CA SER A 97 0.27 2.12 -1.17
C SER A 97 0.56 3.10 -0.03
N LEU A 98 1.74 2.98 0.61
CA LEU A 98 2.21 3.91 1.63
C LEU A 98 2.42 5.31 1.07
N ALA A 99 3.05 5.44 -0.10
CA ALA A 99 3.22 6.71 -0.80
C ALA A 99 1.86 7.33 -1.16
N THR A 100 0.90 6.52 -1.61
CA THR A 100 -0.46 6.96 -1.93
C THR A 100 -1.19 7.47 -0.69
N LEU A 101 -1.04 6.77 0.45
CA LEU A 101 -1.61 7.16 1.74
C LEU A 101 -1.06 8.51 2.21
N PHE A 102 0.26 8.73 2.09
CA PHE A 102 0.92 9.95 2.55
C PHE A 102 0.93 11.10 1.53
N ALA A 103 0.62 10.86 0.25
CA ALA A 103 0.57 11.88 -0.80
C ALA A 103 -0.13 13.19 -0.39
N PRO A 104 -1.36 13.18 0.19
CA PRO A 104 -2.02 14.42 0.60
C PRO A 104 -1.31 15.17 1.73
N ALA A 105 -0.63 14.46 2.65
CA ALA A 105 0.13 15.07 3.73
C ALA A 105 1.45 15.67 3.22
N ILE A 106 2.19 14.90 2.40
CA ILE A 106 3.45 15.35 1.79
C ILE A 106 3.20 16.58 0.93
N HIS A 107 2.19 16.55 0.05
CA HIS A 107 1.83 17.70 -0.77
C HIS A 107 1.49 18.94 0.07
N ARG A 108 0.87 18.78 1.25
CA ARG A 108 0.56 19.91 2.16
C ARG A 108 1.83 20.50 2.80
N VAL A 109 2.79 19.66 3.16
CA VAL A 109 4.08 20.10 3.74
C VAL A 109 4.89 20.86 2.68
N PHE A 110 5.02 20.30 1.47
CA PHE A 110 5.74 20.95 0.37
C PHE A 110 5.16 22.32 0.00
N HIS A 111 3.83 22.43 -0.08
CA HIS A 111 3.17 23.69 -0.35
C HIS A 111 3.40 24.73 0.78
N ARG A 112 3.48 24.30 2.04
CA ARG A 112 3.80 25.20 3.16
C ARG A 112 5.25 25.69 3.14
N MET A 113 6.19 24.86 2.68
CA MET A 113 7.60 25.22 2.60
C MET A 113 7.88 26.22 1.47
N HIS A 114 7.32 26.01 0.28
CA HIS A 114 7.49 26.96 -0.84
C HIS A 114 6.91 28.35 -0.51
N CYS A 115 5.75 28.42 0.15
CA CYS A 115 5.19 29.71 0.59
C CYS A 115 6.02 30.41 1.70
N ALA A 116 6.88 29.69 2.41
CA ALA A 116 7.77 30.28 3.41
C ALA A 116 9.04 30.86 2.78
N GLU A 117 9.51 30.29 1.66
CA GLU A 117 10.65 30.80 0.88
C GLU A 117 10.29 32.05 0.06
N GLU A 118 9.06 32.14 -0.49
CA GLU A 118 8.62 33.33 -1.25
C GLU A 118 8.30 34.54 -0.36
N ALA A 119 8.28 34.38 0.97
CA ALA A 119 7.99 35.44 1.94
C ALA A 119 9.26 36.09 2.55
N GLN A 120 10.45 35.74 2.05
CA GLN A 120 11.74 36.36 2.40
C GLN A 120 12.31 37.15 1.22
#